data_AF-A0AAJ2F4K2-F1
#
_entry.id   AF-A0AAJ2F4K2-F1
#
_cell.length_a   1.000
_cell.length_b   1.000
_cell.length_c   1.000
_cell.angle_alpha   90.00
_cell.angle_beta   90.00
_cell.angle_gamma   90.00
#
_symmetry.space_group_name_H-M   'P 1'
#
loop_
_entity.id
_entity.type
_entity.pdbx_description
1 polymer ?
#
loop_
_entity_poly.entity_id
_entity_poly.type
_entity_poly.pdbx_seq_one_letter_code
_entity_poly.pdbx_strand_id
1 'polypeptide(L)'
;MTFSVLKDKRKLLPILWFLLPVVAGFMKWRLHSINNYNIFKGVFTHLIHFNNLYELYPQEYFDSNHYGPLFSLIIMPFTFIPDVIGIPIWVAFHAFVLYKAFALLPIKPAYQWILLAICIVDLNTSSHNLQVNPSVVALIILSWYYVKKDQVIWATLFVMIGVFVKLYGIVGLAFWVFSDSKLKYIGYAIMWAVILFVLPMAISSPEFVVQSYYDWFNSLVHKNIENQGVENGVGTSMQDVSLMGFVRRVGGFPNLSNLFFLVPGFILQVLPLLRFKQYKNLLFQLRYLASLSIFVVIFSSSSESPTFIIAVAGVAIWFITQAHPVERWVWMLLFTVVAFTSLSATDILPAWLRMKFIVYSIKALPCCLVWFACIYQLFLSETSEIKSLWISQE
;
A
#
# COMPACT_ATOMS: atom_id res chain seq x y z
N MET A 1 -37.53 -0.06 -10.23
CA MET A 1 -36.35 -0.05 -9.35
C MET A 1 -36.04 1.40 -9.00
N THR A 2 -36.32 1.83 -7.78
CA THR A 2 -36.29 3.23 -7.35
C THR A 2 -34.86 3.73 -7.17
N PHE A 3 -34.53 4.89 -7.76
CA PHE A 3 -33.28 5.67 -7.62
C PHE A 3 -32.92 6.06 -6.15
N SER A 4 -33.65 5.57 -5.15
CA SER A 4 -33.44 5.81 -3.72
C SER A 4 -32.09 5.30 -3.21
N VAL A 5 -31.57 4.20 -3.79
CA VAL A 5 -30.27 3.63 -3.42
C VAL A 5 -29.12 4.57 -3.75
N LEU A 6 -29.25 5.39 -4.80
CA LEU A 6 -28.24 6.37 -5.21
C LEU A 6 -28.16 7.58 -4.27
N LYS A 7 -29.17 7.82 -3.43
CA LYS A 7 -29.17 8.92 -2.47
C LYS A 7 -28.49 8.57 -1.15
N ASP A 8 -28.41 7.29 -0.78
CA ASP A 8 -27.74 6.86 0.45
C ASP A 8 -26.28 6.48 0.17
N LYS A 9 -25.35 7.39 0.51
CA LYS A 9 -23.90 7.18 0.37
C LYS A 9 -23.43 5.87 1.04
N ARG A 10 -24.11 5.42 2.11
CA ARG A 10 -23.78 4.18 2.82
C ARG A 10 -24.06 2.92 1.99
N LYS A 11 -24.93 3.01 1.00
CA LYS A 11 -25.25 1.93 0.06
C LYS A 11 -24.52 2.10 -1.27
N LEU A 12 -24.40 3.33 -1.76
CA LEU A 12 -23.76 3.63 -3.04
C LEU A 12 -22.25 3.34 -3.04
N LEU A 13 -21.51 3.76 -1.99
CA LEU A 13 -20.06 3.62 -1.98
C LEU A 13 -19.57 2.17 -1.98
N PRO A 14 -20.15 1.24 -1.19
CA PRO A 14 -19.82 -0.18 -1.31
C PRO A 14 -20.07 -0.75 -2.72
N ILE A 15 -21.16 -0.33 -3.40
CA ILE A 15 -21.42 -0.77 -4.78
C ILE A 15 -20.32 -0.26 -5.72
N LEU A 16 -19.99 1.03 -5.66
CA LEU A 16 -18.94 1.64 -6.49
C LEU A 16 -17.56 1.04 -6.19
N TRP A 17 -17.30 0.70 -4.93
CA TRP A 17 -16.04 0.09 -4.48
C TRP A 17 -15.71 -1.22 -5.21
N PHE A 18 -16.73 -2.01 -5.56
CA PHE A 18 -16.54 -3.26 -6.32
C PHE A 18 -16.78 -3.10 -7.81
N LEU A 19 -17.75 -2.28 -8.20
CA LEU A 19 -18.09 -2.09 -9.61
C LEU A 19 -16.96 -1.41 -10.39
N LEU A 20 -16.34 -0.37 -9.82
CA LEU A 20 -15.29 0.39 -10.53
C LEU A 20 -14.04 -0.46 -10.82
N PRO A 21 -13.47 -1.23 -9.86
CA PRO A 21 -12.38 -2.15 -10.16
C PRO A 21 -12.73 -3.18 -11.23
N VAL A 22 -13.92 -3.80 -11.16
CA VAL A 22 -14.35 -4.81 -12.16
C VAL A 22 -14.40 -4.20 -13.56
N VAL A 23 -14.99 -3.00 -13.69
CA VAL A 23 -15.04 -2.26 -14.96
C VAL A 23 -13.62 -1.93 -15.44
N ALA A 24 -12.74 -1.46 -14.55
CA ALA A 24 -11.34 -1.21 -14.87
C ALA A 24 -10.65 -2.46 -15.41
N GLY A 25 -10.79 -3.60 -14.73
CA GLY A 25 -10.22 -4.88 -15.17
C GLY A 25 -10.70 -5.29 -16.56
N PHE A 26 -12.01 -5.19 -16.82
CA PHE A 26 -12.58 -5.49 -18.13
C PHE A 26 -12.06 -4.54 -19.23
N MET A 27 -11.95 -3.23 -18.93
CA MET A 27 -11.39 -2.25 -19.86
C MET A 27 -9.92 -2.56 -20.18
N LYS A 28 -9.11 -2.93 -19.18
CA LYS A 28 -7.70 -3.29 -19.38
C LYS A 28 -7.55 -4.53 -20.27
N TRP A 29 -8.38 -5.55 -20.06
CA TRP A 29 -8.47 -6.72 -20.93
C TRP A 29 -8.84 -6.32 -22.37
N ARG A 30 -9.92 -5.54 -22.54
CA ARG A 30 -10.42 -5.12 -23.86
C ARG A 30 -9.40 -4.30 -24.67
N LEU A 31 -8.59 -3.51 -23.98
CA LEU A 31 -7.54 -2.67 -24.57
C LEU A 31 -6.18 -3.38 -24.69
N HIS A 32 -6.10 -4.68 -24.36
CA HIS A 32 -4.85 -5.46 -24.36
C HIS A 32 -3.71 -4.84 -23.53
N SER A 33 -4.05 -4.05 -22.52
CA SER A 33 -3.08 -3.34 -21.67
C SER A 33 -2.92 -4.07 -20.33
N ILE A 34 -2.50 -5.34 -20.40
CA ILE A 34 -2.54 -6.28 -19.27
C ILE A 34 -1.15 -6.71 -18.77
N ASN A 35 -0.11 -5.91 -19.09
CA ASN A 35 1.29 -6.25 -18.83
C ASN A 35 1.57 -6.76 -17.41
N ASN A 36 1.10 -6.04 -16.39
CA ASN A 36 1.30 -6.45 -14.99
C ASN A 36 0.67 -7.82 -14.69
N TYR A 37 -0.51 -8.10 -15.21
CA TYR A 37 -1.17 -9.39 -15.00
C TYR A 37 -0.44 -10.53 -15.72
N ASN A 38 0.12 -10.27 -16.90
CA ASN A 38 0.97 -11.24 -17.60
C ASN A 38 2.26 -11.54 -16.81
N ILE A 39 2.93 -10.51 -16.28
CA ILE A 39 4.09 -10.68 -15.40
C ILE A 39 3.70 -11.54 -14.19
N PHE A 40 2.55 -11.26 -13.58
CA PHE A 40 2.10 -12.00 -12.40
C PHE A 40 1.85 -13.48 -12.72
N LYS A 41 1.16 -13.79 -13.83
CA LYS A 41 1.01 -15.16 -14.32
C LYS A 41 2.37 -15.81 -14.56
N GLY A 42 3.29 -15.05 -15.16
CA GLY A 42 4.70 -15.39 -15.36
C GLY A 42 5.36 -15.90 -14.09
N VAL A 43 5.16 -15.22 -12.94
CA VAL A 43 5.75 -15.66 -11.66
C VAL A 43 5.36 -17.09 -11.29
N PHE A 44 4.11 -17.49 -11.52
CA PHE A 44 3.70 -18.87 -11.27
C PHE A 44 4.25 -19.82 -12.33
N THR A 45 4.10 -19.50 -13.62
CA THR A 45 4.53 -20.38 -14.70
C THR A 45 6.04 -20.58 -14.75
N HIS A 46 6.83 -19.54 -14.50
CA HIS A 46 8.28 -19.62 -14.49
C HIS A 46 8.79 -20.41 -13.29
N LEU A 47 8.14 -20.30 -12.12
CA LEU A 47 8.50 -21.06 -10.93
C LEU A 47 8.36 -22.58 -11.13
N ILE A 48 7.26 -23.04 -11.75
CA ILE A 48 7.01 -24.47 -11.98
C ILE A 48 7.87 -25.06 -13.11
N HIS A 49 8.37 -24.22 -14.02
CA HIS A 49 9.24 -24.64 -15.14
C HIS A 49 10.72 -24.39 -14.88
N PHE A 50 11.10 -23.91 -13.69
CA PHE A 50 12.48 -23.58 -13.34
C PHE A 50 13.11 -22.49 -14.22
N ASN A 51 12.30 -21.57 -14.74
CA ASN A 51 12.77 -20.39 -15.47
C ASN A 51 13.02 -19.24 -14.49
N ASN A 52 14.11 -18.49 -14.66
CA ASN A 52 14.45 -17.38 -13.76
C ASN A 52 13.30 -16.39 -13.60
N LEU A 53 12.83 -16.14 -12.37
CA LEU A 53 11.66 -15.29 -12.17
C LEU A 53 11.90 -13.81 -12.52
N TYR A 54 13.15 -13.36 -12.60
CA TYR A 54 13.54 -11.95 -12.65
C TYR A 54 14.22 -11.53 -13.96
N GLU A 55 14.38 -12.46 -14.90
CA GLU A 55 14.87 -12.17 -16.26
C GLU A 55 13.80 -11.47 -17.12
N LEU A 56 14.23 -10.98 -18.29
CA LEU A 56 13.34 -10.39 -19.29
C LEU A 56 12.76 -11.49 -20.19
N TYR A 57 11.44 -11.43 -20.40
CA TYR A 57 10.71 -12.31 -21.31
C TYR A 57 9.94 -11.49 -22.36
N PRO A 58 10.61 -10.85 -23.33
CA PRO A 58 9.97 -9.92 -24.28
C PRO A 58 8.86 -10.53 -25.14
N GLN A 59 8.83 -11.85 -25.28
CA GLN A 59 7.78 -12.58 -25.98
C GLN A 59 6.51 -12.76 -25.13
N GLU A 60 6.61 -12.60 -23.82
CA GLU A 60 5.50 -12.77 -22.87
C GLU A 60 4.97 -11.43 -22.35
N TYR A 61 5.87 -10.47 -22.06
CA TYR A 61 5.55 -9.17 -21.48
C TYR A 61 6.73 -8.17 -21.60
N PHE A 62 6.50 -6.89 -21.27
CA PHE A 62 7.43 -5.77 -21.53
C PHE A 62 8.38 -5.40 -20.39
N ASP A 63 8.16 -5.86 -19.16
CA ASP A 63 8.99 -5.54 -17.98
C ASP A 63 9.34 -6.82 -17.21
N SER A 64 10.06 -6.74 -16.10
CA SER A 64 10.42 -7.89 -15.27
C SER A 64 9.59 -7.98 -13.99
N ASN A 65 9.59 -9.16 -13.38
CA ASN A 65 9.01 -9.36 -12.05
C ASN A 65 9.87 -8.67 -10.98
N HIS A 66 9.22 -8.15 -9.94
CA HIS A 66 9.89 -7.64 -8.74
C HIS A 66 9.21 -8.14 -7.45
N TYR A 67 8.39 -9.19 -7.56
CA TYR A 67 7.69 -9.83 -6.44
C TYR A 67 8.43 -11.08 -5.99
N GLY A 68 8.35 -11.39 -4.70
CA GLY A 68 9.02 -12.55 -4.13
C GLY A 68 8.38 -13.88 -4.58
N PRO A 69 9.09 -15.02 -4.46
CA PRO A 69 8.62 -16.33 -4.89
C PRO A 69 7.26 -16.76 -4.32
N LEU A 70 6.90 -16.33 -3.10
CA LEU A 70 5.59 -16.60 -2.49
C LEU A 70 4.43 -16.10 -3.36
N PHE A 71 4.65 -15.05 -4.15
CA PHE A 71 3.62 -14.46 -4.98
C PHE A 71 3.07 -15.43 -6.05
N SER A 72 3.87 -16.41 -6.48
CA SER A 72 3.44 -17.50 -7.36
C SER A 72 2.18 -18.22 -6.85
N LEU A 73 2.09 -18.49 -5.56
CA LEU A 73 0.96 -19.18 -4.94
C LEU A 73 -0.29 -18.30 -4.83
N ILE A 74 -0.09 -16.98 -4.75
CA ILE A 74 -1.19 -16.00 -4.70
C ILE A 74 -1.82 -15.84 -6.07
N ILE A 75 -1.01 -15.77 -7.12
CA ILE A 75 -1.48 -15.60 -8.50
C ILE A 75 -1.90 -16.92 -9.17
N MET A 76 -1.42 -18.06 -8.67
CA MET A 76 -1.75 -19.40 -9.17
C MET A 76 -3.24 -19.60 -9.52
N PRO A 77 -4.23 -19.37 -8.63
CA PRO A 77 -5.63 -19.61 -8.96
C PRO A 77 -6.15 -18.74 -10.11
N PHE A 78 -5.60 -17.53 -10.29
CA PHE A 78 -5.99 -16.62 -11.37
C PHE A 78 -5.34 -16.99 -12.71
N THR A 79 -4.21 -17.69 -12.68
CA THR A 79 -3.49 -18.10 -13.89
C THR A 79 -4.25 -19.14 -14.71
N PHE A 80 -5.10 -19.94 -14.06
CA PHE A 80 -5.93 -20.95 -14.72
C PHE A 80 -7.26 -20.43 -15.26
N ILE A 81 -7.61 -19.17 -14.98
CA ILE A 81 -8.88 -18.56 -15.41
C ILE A 81 -8.63 -17.76 -16.70
N PRO A 82 -9.50 -17.87 -17.73
CA PRO A 82 -9.39 -17.04 -18.93
C PRO A 82 -9.32 -15.55 -18.57
N ASP A 83 -8.41 -14.80 -19.20
CA ASP A 83 -8.08 -13.42 -18.80
C ASP A 83 -9.30 -12.48 -18.74
N VAL A 84 -10.31 -12.69 -19.59
CA VAL A 84 -11.58 -11.92 -19.59
C VAL A 84 -12.34 -11.99 -18.27
N ILE A 85 -12.19 -13.10 -17.53
CA ILE A 85 -12.78 -13.32 -16.20
C ILE A 85 -11.71 -13.15 -15.11
N GLY A 86 -10.50 -13.68 -15.32
CA GLY A 86 -9.41 -13.67 -14.34
C GLY A 86 -9.01 -12.26 -13.91
N ILE A 87 -8.91 -11.32 -14.86
CA ILE A 87 -8.50 -9.94 -14.59
C ILE A 87 -9.55 -9.18 -13.76
N PRO A 88 -10.86 -9.17 -14.09
CA PRO A 88 -11.88 -8.59 -13.22
C PRO A 88 -11.92 -9.20 -11.81
N ILE A 89 -11.79 -10.53 -11.69
CA ILE A 89 -11.76 -11.19 -10.37
C ILE A 89 -10.51 -10.78 -9.59
N TRP A 90 -9.35 -10.67 -10.24
CA TRP A 90 -8.09 -10.24 -9.63
C TRP A 90 -8.19 -8.87 -8.97
N VAL A 91 -8.67 -7.86 -9.69
CA VAL A 91 -8.84 -6.51 -9.14
C VAL A 91 -9.96 -6.44 -8.10
N ALA A 92 -11.04 -7.22 -8.27
CA ALA A 92 -12.11 -7.34 -7.28
C ALA A 92 -11.62 -7.99 -5.98
N PHE A 93 -10.73 -8.99 -6.06
CA PHE A 93 -10.10 -9.63 -4.91
C PHE A 93 -9.30 -8.62 -4.10
N HIS A 94 -8.43 -7.83 -4.74
CA HIS A 94 -7.67 -6.79 -4.03
C HIS A 94 -8.56 -5.71 -3.39
N ALA A 95 -9.62 -5.29 -4.09
CA ALA A 95 -10.62 -4.38 -3.54
C ALA A 95 -11.36 -4.99 -2.33
N PHE A 96 -11.69 -6.28 -2.38
CA PHE A 96 -12.35 -7.01 -1.31
C PHE A 96 -11.48 -7.14 -0.06
N VAL A 97 -10.20 -7.51 -0.23
CA VAL A 97 -9.26 -7.64 0.89
C VAL A 97 -9.12 -6.30 1.63
N LEU A 98 -9.02 -5.18 0.90
CA LEU A 98 -9.00 -3.85 1.52
C LEU A 98 -10.33 -3.46 2.18
N TYR A 99 -11.46 -3.74 1.53
CA TYR A 99 -12.78 -3.51 2.12
C TYR A 99 -12.94 -4.24 3.46
N LYS A 100 -12.51 -5.51 3.53
CA LYS A 100 -12.55 -6.31 4.76
C LYS A 100 -11.63 -5.74 5.84
N ALA A 101 -10.43 -5.31 5.50
CA ALA A 101 -9.53 -4.67 6.47
C ALA A 101 -10.14 -3.38 7.03
N PHE A 102 -10.77 -2.54 6.20
CA PHE A 102 -11.48 -1.35 6.66
C PHE A 102 -12.69 -1.67 7.54
N ALA A 103 -13.44 -2.73 7.23
CA ALA A 103 -14.59 -3.14 8.03
C ALA A 103 -14.22 -3.60 9.45
N LEU A 104 -12.95 -4.01 9.66
CA LEU A 104 -12.42 -4.44 10.97
C LEU A 104 -11.86 -3.29 11.81
N LEU A 105 -11.68 -2.09 11.24
CA LEU A 105 -11.29 -0.92 12.01
C LEU A 105 -12.41 -0.54 12.99
N PRO A 106 -12.09 -0.02 14.19
CA PRO A 106 -13.06 0.35 15.23
C PRO A 106 -13.76 1.67 14.88
N ILE A 107 -14.50 1.67 13.78
CA ILE A 107 -15.25 2.81 13.24
C ILE A 107 -16.72 2.48 13.36
N LYS A 108 -17.52 3.43 13.84
CA LYS A 108 -18.97 3.24 13.92
C LYS A 108 -19.50 2.93 12.50
N PRO A 109 -20.37 1.92 12.33
CA PRO A 109 -20.85 1.50 11.01
C PRO A 109 -21.39 2.64 10.12
N ALA A 110 -22.01 3.65 10.74
CA ALA A 110 -22.55 4.83 10.05
C ALA A 110 -21.49 5.68 9.32
N TYR A 111 -20.19 5.54 9.65
CA TYR A 111 -19.10 6.35 9.12
C TYR A 111 -18.05 5.56 8.31
N GLN A 112 -18.22 4.24 8.14
CA GLN A 112 -17.30 3.44 7.33
C GLN A 112 -17.16 3.94 5.88
N TRP A 113 -18.21 4.58 5.36
CA TRP A 113 -18.22 5.18 4.02
C TRP A 113 -17.12 6.25 3.83
N ILE A 114 -16.63 6.89 4.90
CA ILE A 114 -15.58 7.93 4.82
C ILE A 114 -14.29 7.34 4.25
N LEU A 115 -13.89 6.15 4.73
CA LEU A 115 -12.70 5.47 4.23
C LEU A 115 -12.84 5.13 2.75
N LEU A 116 -14.00 4.59 2.37
CA LEU A 116 -14.29 4.24 0.98
C LEU A 116 -14.26 5.48 0.09
N ALA A 117 -14.87 6.57 0.52
CA ALA A 117 -14.93 7.81 -0.25
C ALA A 117 -13.54 8.43 -0.49
N ILE A 118 -12.68 8.44 0.52
CA ILE A 118 -11.31 8.99 0.40
C ILE A 118 -10.46 8.12 -0.52
N CYS A 119 -10.63 6.78 -0.47
CA CYS A 119 -9.74 5.84 -1.17
C CYS A 119 -10.23 5.41 -2.56
N ILE A 120 -11.48 5.70 -2.95
CA ILE A 120 -12.09 5.13 -4.17
C ILE A 120 -11.32 5.46 -5.45
N VAL A 121 -10.77 6.67 -5.54
CA VAL A 121 -10.02 7.12 -6.72
C VAL A 121 -8.71 6.33 -6.84
N ASP A 122 -7.91 6.29 -5.77
CA ASP A 122 -6.62 5.58 -5.77
C ASP A 122 -6.79 4.06 -5.86
N LEU A 123 -7.87 3.49 -5.32
CA LEU A 123 -8.24 2.09 -5.55
C LEU A 123 -8.45 1.84 -7.05
N ASN A 124 -9.18 2.72 -7.72
CA ASN A 124 -9.45 2.61 -9.14
C ASN A 124 -8.18 2.83 -9.97
N THR A 125 -7.29 3.76 -9.59
CA THR A 125 -5.97 3.91 -10.20
C THR A 125 -5.14 2.63 -10.06
N SER A 126 -5.16 2.00 -8.88
CA SER A 126 -4.49 0.72 -8.65
C SER A 126 -5.07 -0.41 -9.52
N SER A 127 -6.39 -0.44 -9.64
CA SER A 127 -7.13 -1.42 -10.45
C SER A 127 -6.85 -1.26 -11.95
N HIS A 128 -6.75 -0.04 -12.48
CA HIS A 128 -6.34 0.20 -13.87
C HIS A 128 -4.89 -0.21 -14.17
N ASN A 129 -4.06 -0.35 -13.12
CA ASN A 129 -2.71 -0.88 -13.21
C ASN A 129 -2.63 -2.35 -12.80
N LEU A 130 -3.77 -3.00 -12.53
CA LEU A 130 -3.87 -4.39 -12.10
C LEU A 130 -3.00 -4.72 -10.86
N GLN A 131 -2.71 -3.72 -10.01
CA GLN A 131 -1.73 -3.81 -8.92
C GLN A 131 -2.28 -4.49 -7.65
N VAL A 132 -1.38 -5.10 -6.88
CA VAL A 132 -1.70 -5.76 -5.58
C VAL A 132 -1.73 -4.80 -4.39
N ASN A 133 -1.40 -3.52 -4.61
CA ASN A 133 -1.20 -2.52 -3.55
C ASN A 133 -2.40 -2.36 -2.58
N PRO A 134 -3.68 -2.52 -2.98
CA PRO A 134 -4.80 -2.51 -2.03
C PRO A 134 -4.69 -3.63 -0.99
N SER A 135 -4.23 -4.82 -1.38
CA SER A 135 -3.96 -5.90 -0.44
C SER A 135 -2.75 -5.62 0.44
N VAL A 136 -1.71 -4.94 -0.06
CA VAL A 136 -0.55 -4.58 0.77
C VAL A 136 -0.97 -3.74 1.98
N VAL A 137 -1.75 -2.67 1.77
CA VAL A 137 -2.21 -1.87 2.91
C VAL A 137 -3.24 -2.60 3.77
N ALA A 138 -4.05 -3.48 3.18
CA ALA A 138 -4.95 -4.34 3.94
C ALA A 138 -4.16 -5.26 4.90
N LEU A 139 -3.05 -5.86 4.45
CA LEU A 139 -2.18 -6.69 5.29
C LEU A 139 -1.57 -5.89 6.44
N ILE A 140 -1.15 -4.64 6.20
CA ILE A 140 -0.68 -3.73 7.26
C ILE A 140 -1.79 -3.48 8.29
N ILE A 141 -3.01 -3.13 7.85
CA ILE A 141 -4.16 -2.92 8.74
C ILE A 141 -4.51 -4.19 9.53
N LEU A 142 -4.54 -5.35 8.87
CA LEU A 142 -4.84 -6.63 9.51
C LEU A 142 -3.77 -7.00 10.56
N SER A 143 -2.50 -6.74 10.28
CA SER A 143 -1.43 -6.97 11.25
C SER A 143 -1.64 -6.15 12.53
N TRP A 144 -2.01 -4.88 12.43
CA TRP A 144 -2.38 -4.05 13.57
C TRP A 144 -3.62 -4.58 14.29
N TYR A 145 -4.68 -4.91 13.55
CA TYR A 145 -5.94 -5.39 14.10
C TYR A 145 -5.75 -6.65 14.95
N TYR A 146 -5.01 -7.64 14.46
CA TYR A 146 -4.77 -8.88 15.19
C TYR A 146 -3.79 -8.71 16.36
N VAL A 147 -2.85 -7.75 16.31
CA VAL A 147 -2.10 -7.35 17.51
C VAL A 147 -3.05 -6.81 18.58
N LYS A 148 -3.97 -5.93 18.21
CA LYS A 148 -4.94 -5.34 19.14
C LYS A 148 -5.90 -6.38 19.75
N LYS A 149 -6.16 -7.48 19.04
CA LYS A 149 -6.94 -8.63 19.52
C LYS A 149 -6.10 -9.68 20.29
N ASP A 150 -4.81 -9.42 20.55
CA ASP A 150 -3.84 -10.36 21.12
C ASP A 150 -3.74 -11.71 20.37
N GLN A 151 -4.10 -11.71 19.09
CA GLN A 151 -4.03 -12.86 18.20
C GLN A 151 -2.76 -12.78 17.35
N VAL A 152 -1.62 -12.79 18.02
CA VAL A 152 -0.30 -12.51 17.42
C VAL A 152 0.12 -13.49 16.32
N ILE A 153 -0.42 -14.73 16.32
CA ILE A 153 -0.20 -15.70 15.25
C ILE A 153 -0.75 -15.19 13.90
N TRP A 154 -1.94 -14.60 13.88
CA TRP A 154 -2.53 -14.04 12.67
C TRP A 154 -1.89 -12.71 12.29
N ALA A 155 -1.56 -11.88 13.29
CA ALA A 155 -0.89 -10.61 13.04
C ALA A 155 0.42 -10.79 12.25
N THR A 156 1.24 -11.74 12.69
CA THR A 156 2.54 -12.04 12.09
C THR A 156 2.42 -12.76 10.75
N LEU A 157 1.38 -13.57 10.54
CA LEU A 157 1.06 -14.12 9.21
C LEU A 157 0.89 -13.00 8.17
N PHE A 158 0.07 -11.99 8.45
CA PHE A 158 -0.19 -10.91 7.50
C PHE A 158 1.05 -10.04 7.24
N VAL A 159 1.88 -9.81 8.27
CA VAL A 159 3.20 -9.17 8.07
C VAL A 159 4.03 -9.99 7.09
N MET A 160 4.19 -11.30 7.34
CA MET A 160 5.08 -12.12 6.54
C MET A 160 4.57 -12.33 5.11
N ILE A 161 3.26 -12.46 4.88
CA ILE A 161 2.71 -12.44 3.51
C ILE A 161 3.12 -11.14 2.80
N GLY A 162 2.98 -9.98 3.45
CA GLY A 162 3.36 -8.70 2.86
C GLY A 162 4.87 -8.58 2.61
N VAL A 163 5.70 -9.16 3.48
CA VAL A 163 7.17 -9.23 3.31
C VAL A 163 7.51 -10.06 2.08
N PHE A 164 7.07 -11.32 2.02
CA PHE A 164 7.44 -12.26 0.96
C PHE A 164 6.80 -11.97 -0.40
N VAL A 165 5.82 -11.07 -0.47
CA VAL A 165 5.23 -10.61 -1.73
C VAL A 165 5.92 -9.34 -2.25
N LYS A 166 6.01 -8.27 -1.45
CA LYS A 166 6.45 -6.93 -1.92
C LYS A 166 7.29 -6.14 -0.92
N LEU A 167 7.84 -6.76 0.12
CA LEU A 167 8.59 -6.18 1.25
C LEU A 167 7.85 -5.12 2.10
N TYR A 168 6.93 -4.33 1.54
CA TYR A 168 6.20 -3.26 2.24
C TYR A 168 5.46 -3.73 3.49
N GLY A 169 5.08 -5.01 3.58
CA GLY A 169 4.50 -5.58 4.80
C GLY A 169 5.40 -5.53 6.03
N ILE A 170 6.73 -5.40 5.85
CA ILE A 170 7.72 -5.38 6.94
C ILE A 170 7.42 -4.32 8.01
N VAL A 171 6.80 -3.19 7.61
CA VAL A 171 6.45 -2.10 8.54
C VAL A 171 5.46 -2.55 9.62
N GLY A 172 4.69 -3.61 9.38
CA GLY A 172 3.78 -4.19 10.36
C GLY A 172 4.50 -4.81 11.57
N LEU A 173 5.80 -5.11 11.48
CA LEU A 173 6.60 -5.53 12.64
C LEU A 173 6.64 -4.45 13.74
N ALA A 174 6.49 -3.18 13.39
CA ALA A 174 6.46 -2.09 14.36
C ALA A 174 5.29 -2.24 15.36
N PHE A 175 4.20 -2.91 14.99
CA PHE A 175 3.08 -3.16 15.89
C PHE A 175 3.41 -4.11 17.05
N TRP A 176 4.56 -4.81 17.01
CA TRP A 176 5.08 -5.58 18.15
C TRP A 176 5.12 -4.77 19.46
N VAL A 177 5.38 -3.46 19.39
CA VAL A 177 5.41 -2.59 20.58
C VAL A 177 4.06 -2.52 21.29
N PHE A 178 2.96 -2.63 20.55
CA PHE A 178 1.59 -2.61 21.07
C PHE A 178 1.09 -3.99 21.54
N SER A 179 1.85 -5.06 21.27
CA SER A 179 1.49 -6.41 21.70
C SER A 179 1.80 -6.65 23.18
N ASP A 180 0.86 -7.28 23.88
CA ASP A 180 1.06 -7.86 25.22
C ASP A 180 1.87 -9.15 25.15
N SER A 181 1.65 -9.97 24.11
CA SER A 181 2.32 -11.25 23.86
C SER A 181 3.64 -11.11 23.07
N LYS A 182 4.60 -10.31 23.55
CA LYS A 182 5.84 -9.94 22.82
C LYS A 182 6.70 -11.11 22.34
N LEU A 183 6.96 -12.10 23.20
CA LEU A 183 7.77 -13.27 22.84
C LEU A 183 7.05 -14.19 21.85
N LYS A 184 5.75 -14.39 22.04
CA LYS A 184 4.92 -15.16 21.08
C LYS A 184 4.89 -14.48 19.72
N TYR A 185 4.80 -13.15 19.68
CA TYR A 185 4.88 -12.40 18.42
C TYR A 185 6.19 -12.70 17.68
N ILE A 186 7.34 -12.65 18.36
CA ILE A 186 8.63 -12.97 17.74
C ILE A 186 8.66 -14.43 17.26
N GLY A 187 8.23 -15.37 18.11
CA GLY A 187 8.19 -16.79 17.76
C GLY A 187 7.32 -17.10 16.54
N TYR A 188 6.10 -16.53 16.48
CA TYR A 188 5.21 -16.71 15.34
C TYR A 188 5.69 -15.96 14.09
N ALA A 189 6.36 -14.81 14.22
CA ALA A 189 6.99 -14.13 13.10
C ALA A 189 8.07 -15.00 12.45
N ILE A 190 8.94 -15.63 13.26
CA ILE A 190 9.95 -16.58 12.76
C ILE A 190 9.29 -17.82 12.15
N MET A 191 8.29 -18.39 12.82
CA MET A 191 7.55 -19.55 12.31
C MET A 191 6.94 -19.27 10.93
N TRP A 192 6.22 -18.15 10.77
CA TRP A 192 5.65 -17.78 9.47
C TRP A 192 6.71 -17.43 8.44
N ALA A 193 7.83 -16.84 8.84
CA ALA A 193 8.92 -16.59 7.93
C ALA A 193 9.48 -17.89 7.33
N VAL A 194 9.70 -18.91 8.16
CA VAL A 194 10.14 -20.24 7.71
C VAL A 194 9.08 -20.91 6.83
N ILE A 195 7.81 -20.94 7.28
CA ILE A 195 6.73 -21.59 6.52
C ILE A 195 6.58 -20.96 5.13
N LEU A 196 6.48 -19.63 5.05
CA LEU A 196 6.24 -18.92 3.79
C LEU A 196 7.46 -18.90 2.86
N PHE A 197 8.67 -18.99 3.41
CA PHE A 197 9.89 -19.20 2.63
C PHE A 197 9.93 -20.58 1.97
N VAL A 198 9.52 -21.64 2.69
CA VAL A 198 9.51 -23.02 2.18
C VAL A 198 8.33 -23.29 1.26
N LEU A 199 7.19 -22.61 1.46
CA LEU A 199 5.94 -22.93 0.76
C LEU A 199 6.04 -22.99 -0.78
N PRO A 200 6.77 -22.08 -1.48
CA PRO A 200 6.93 -22.17 -2.94
C PRO A 200 7.67 -23.43 -3.40
N MET A 201 8.46 -24.08 -2.52
CA MET A 201 9.17 -25.33 -2.84
C MET A 201 8.21 -26.50 -3.08
N ALA A 202 6.96 -26.42 -2.60
CA ALA A 202 5.95 -27.44 -2.83
C ALA A 202 5.54 -27.57 -4.31
N ILE A 203 5.76 -26.52 -5.11
CA ILE A 203 5.44 -26.48 -6.55
C ILE A 203 6.71 -26.28 -7.40
N SER A 204 7.89 -26.40 -6.82
CA SER A 204 9.19 -26.21 -7.45
C SER A 204 10.26 -27.06 -6.75
N SER A 205 11.54 -26.70 -6.79
CA SER A 205 12.61 -27.34 -6.01
C SER A 205 13.17 -26.41 -4.94
N PRO A 206 13.67 -26.94 -3.81
CA PRO A 206 14.35 -26.13 -2.79
C PRO A 206 15.49 -25.29 -3.36
N GLU A 207 16.33 -25.88 -4.22
CA GLU A 207 17.48 -25.22 -4.84
C GLU A 207 17.03 -24.03 -5.69
N PHE A 208 15.99 -24.21 -6.52
CA PHE A 208 15.49 -23.16 -7.39
C PHE A 208 14.83 -22.02 -6.61
N VAL A 209 14.06 -22.33 -5.56
CA VAL A 209 13.41 -21.31 -4.71
C VAL A 209 14.46 -20.50 -3.95
N VAL A 210 15.48 -21.14 -3.39
CA VAL A 210 16.59 -20.44 -2.71
C VAL A 210 17.30 -19.50 -3.69
N GLN A 211 17.61 -19.98 -4.90
CA GLN A 211 18.21 -19.13 -5.95
C GLN A 211 17.29 -17.96 -6.32
N SER A 212 15.98 -18.20 -6.44
CA SER A 212 15.01 -17.15 -6.73
C SER A 212 14.98 -16.06 -5.67
N TYR A 213 15.14 -16.38 -4.38
CA TYR A 213 15.25 -15.35 -3.33
C TYR A 213 16.53 -14.52 -3.47
N TYR A 214 17.64 -15.12 -3.88
CA TYR A 214 18.88 -14.40 -4.17
C TYR A 214 18.72 -13.47 -5.40
N ASP A 215 18.12 -13.98 -6.46
CA ASP A 215 17.86 -13.21 -7.68
C ASP A 215 16.87 -12.06 -7.42
N TRP A 216 15.88 -12.27 -6.53
CA TRP A 216 14.96 -11.22 -6.11
C TRP A 216 15.70 -10.07 -5.43
N PHE A 217 16.63 -10.39 -4.52
CA PHE A 217 17.45 -9.37 -3.87
C PHE A 217 18.24 -8.54 -4.89
N ASN A 218 18.92 -9.20 -5.84
CA ASN A 218 19.68 -8.51 -6.89
C ASN A 218 18.78 -7.64 -7.78
N SER A 219 17.62 -8.18 -8.21
CA SER A 219 16.61 -7.46 -8.98
C SER A 219 16.16 -6.19 -8.27
N LEU A 220 15.89 -6.26 -6.95
CA LEU A 220 15.47 -5.10 -6.17
C LEU A 220 16.59 -4.06 -5.98
N VAL A 221 17.85 -4.50 -5.79
CA VAL A 221 19.00 -3.59 -5.70
C VAL A 221 19.16 -2.82 -7.02
N HIS A 222 19.12 -3.52 -8.15
CA HIS A 222 19.21 -2.92 -9.48
C HIS A 222 18.04 -1.96 -9.72
N LYS A 223 16.81 -2.40 -9.44
CA LYS A 223 15.60 -1.58 -9.60
C LYS A 223 15.64 -0.31 -8.76
N ASN A 224 16.15 -0.39 -7.52
CA ASN A 224 16.28 0.79 -6.67
C ASN A 224 17.27 1.82 -7.25
N ILE A 225 18.32 1.39 -7.95
CA ILE A 225 19.24 2.29 -8.66
C ILE A 225 18.53 2.93 -9.86
N GLU A 226 17.86 2.13 -10.68
CA GLU A 226 17.10 2.61 -11.85
C GLU A 226 16.04 3.63 -11.49
N ASN A 227 15.27 3.39 -10.42
CA ASN A 227 14.21 4.27 -9.96
C ASN A 227 14.71 5.67 -9.58
N GLN A 228 15.97 5.80 -9.16
CA GLN A 228 16.59 7.07 -8.77
C GLN A 228 17.12 7.87 -9.96
N GLY A 229 17.05 7.33 -11.18
CA GLY A 229 17.50 8.02 -12.38
C GLY A 229 16.81 9.37 -12.57
N VAL A 230 17.62 10.43 -12.75
CA VAL A 230 17.16 11.78 -13.07
C VAL A 230 18.00 12.30 -14.24
N GLU A 231 17.33 12.71 -15.31
CA GLU A 231 17.94 13.30 -16.49
C GLU A 231 17.33 14.69 -16.72
N ASN A 232 18.17 15.72 -16.90
CA ASN A 232 17.72 17.11 -17.08
C ASN A 232 16.73 17.61 -15.99
N GLY A 233 16.89 17.15 -14.75
CA GLY A 233 16.02 17.52 -13.61
C GLY A 233 14.67 16.80 -13.58
N VAL A 234 14.50 15.76 -14.39
CA VAL A 234 13.24 15.05 -14.64
C VAL A 234 13.50 13.55 -14.36
N GLY A 235 12.57 12.87 -13.69
CA GLY A 235 12.73 11.43 -13.43
C GLY A 235 12.78 10.63 -14.73
N THR A 236 13.73 9.70 -14.86
CA THR A 236 13.85 8.84 -16.05
C THR A 236 12.79 7.74 -16.11
N SER A 237 12.04 7.55 -15.02
CA SER A 237 10.96 6.57 -14.90
C SER A 237 9.73 7.19 -14.22
N MET A 238 8.62 6.46 -14.27
CA MET A 238 7.38 6.79 -13.52
C MET A 238 7.45 6.37 -12.04
N GLN A 239 8.62 5.92 -11.58
CA GLN A 239 8.88 5.50 -10.21
C GLN A 239 9.45 6.67 -9.38
N ASP A 240 9.83 6.38 -8.14
CA ASP A 240 10.31 7.34 -7.13
C ASP A 240 9.38 8.57 -7.01
N VAL A 241 8.06 8.33 -7.09
CA VAL A 241 7.00 9.28 -6.74
C VAL A 241 6.91 9.34 -5.21
N SER A 242 7.94 9.95 -4.61
CA SER A 242 8.22 9.95 -3.18
C SER A 242 8.73 11.34 -2.73
N LEU A 243 8.93 11.54 -1.43
CA LEU A 243 9.60 12.74 -0.91
C LEU A 243 11.03 12.87 -1.46
N MET A 244 11.72 11.74 -1.61
CA MET A 244 13.10 11.68 -2.11
C MET A 244 13.14 12.14 -3.56
N GLY A 245 12.30 11.55 -4.41
CA GLY A 245 12.19 11.95 -5.81
C GLY A 245 11.74 13.40 -5.97
N PHE A 246 10.81 13.88 -5.15
CA PHE A 246 10.38 15.28 -5.18
C PHE A 246 11.55 16.24 -4.94
N VAL A 247 12.34 16.00 -3.88
CA VAL A 247 13.47 16.88 -3.56
C VAL A 247 14.58 16.78 -4.61
N ARG A 248 14.87 15.59 -5.14
CA ARG A 248 15.87 15.43 -6.21
C ARG A 248 15.48 16.20 -7.48
N ARG A 249 14.21 16.09 -7.89
CA ARG A 249 13.73 16.56 -9.19
C ARG A 249 13.31 18.03 -9.17
N VAL A 250 12.64 18.48 -8.11
CA VAL A 250 12.22 19.89 -7.96
C VAL A 250 13.32 20.74 -7.33
N GLY A 251 14.08 20.18 -6.38
CA GLY A 251 15.17 20.89 -5.71
C GLY A 251 16.47 20.98 -6.53
N GLY A 252 16.60 20.21 -7.61
CA GLY A 252 17.80 20.21 -8.44
C GLY A 252 18.99 19.45 -7.84
N PHE A 253 18.72 18.39 -7.05
CA PHE A 253 19.73 17.58 -6.37
C PHE A 253 19.70 16.11 -6.82
N PRO A 254 20.00 15.79 -8.09
CA PRO A 254 19.78 14.46 -8.67
C PRO A 254 20.57 13.33 -7.98
N ASN A 255 21.78 13.64 -7.48
CA ASN A 255 22.68 12.67 -6.86
C ASN A 255 22.52 12.53 -5.34
N LEU A 256 21.50 13.16 -4.74
CA LEU A 256 21.31 13.12 -3.29
C LEU A 256 20.96 11.69 -2.86
N SER A 257 21.67 11.14 -1.88
CA SER A 257 21.44 9.75 -1.42
C SER A 257 20.08 9.58 -0.73
N ASN A 258 19.43 8.42 -0.92
CA ASN A 258 18.20 8.05 -0.19
C ASN A 258 18.40 8.18 1.33
N LEU A 259 19.61 7.92 1.85
CA LEU A 259 19.89 7.93 3.29
C LEU A 259 19.63 9.28 3.96
N PHE A 260 19.79 10.39 3.24
CA PHE A 260 19.47 11.74 3.75
C PHE A 260 17.98 11.90 4.10
N PHE A 261 17.12 11.06 3.53
CA PHE A 261 15.69 11.05 3.79
C PHE A 261 15.30 9.88 4.69
N LEU A 262 15.82 8.69 4.41
CA LEU A 262 15.47 7.47 5.13
C LEU A 262 15.88 7.55 6.60
N VAL A 263 17.08 8.06 6.91
CA VAL A 263 17.56 8.12 8.31
C VAL A 263 16.72 9.11 9.13
N PRO A 264 16.55 10.39 8.76
CA PRO A 264 15.69 11.31 9.51
C PRO A 264 14.22 10.87 9.52
N GLY A 265 13.71 10.36 8.40
CA GLY A 265 12.35 9.85 8.29
C GLY A 265 12.10 8.68 9.24
N PHE A 266 13.01 7.71 9.30
CA PHE A 266 12.94 6.58 10.22
C PHE A 266 13.00 7.04 11.68
N ILE A 267 13.91 7.95 12.01
CA ILE A 267 14.00 8.54 13.36
C ILE A 267 12.66 9.18 13.74
N LEU A 268 12.10 10.04 12.90
CA LEU A 268 10.80 10.67 13.14
C LEU A 268 9.65 9.66 13.25
N GLN A 269 9.70 8.55 12.51
CA GLN A 269 8.69 7.49 12.57
C GLN A 269 8.79 6.64 13.86
N VAL A 270 9.99 6.47 14.42
CA VAL A 270 10.21 5.66 15.63
C VAL A 270 10.09 6.49 16.91
N LEU A 271 10.52 7.74 16.91
CA LEU A 271 10.52 8.60 18.10
C LEU A 271 9.19 8.67 18.86
N PRO A 272 7.99 8.74 18.21
CA PRO A 272 6.73 8.71 18.94
C PRO A 272 6.52 7.45 19.78
N LEU A 273 7.15 6.32 19.41
CA LEU A 273 7.08 5.09 20.19
C LEU A 273 7.78 5.19 21.55
N LEU A 274 8.58 6.24 21.82
CA LEU A 274 9.10 6.51 23.16
C LEU A 274 8.00 6.91 24.16
N ARG A 275 6.79 7.25 23.68
CA ARG A 275 5.63 7.55 24.53
C ARG A 275 4.95 6.26 25.03
N PHE A 276 5.66 5.44 25.79
CA PHE A 276 5.20 4.11 26.27
C PHE A 276 3.81 4.12 26.93
N LYS A 277 3.46 5.20 27.65
CA LYS A 277 2.14 5.39 28.27
C LYS A 277 0.98 5.40 27.26
N GLN A 278 1.25 5.71 25.99
CA GLN A 278 0.25 5.80 24.93
C GLN A 278 0.00 4.48 24.20
N TYR A 279 0.74 3.41 24.50
CA TYR A 279 0.63 2.15 23.77
C TYR A 279 -0.75 1.51 23.88
N LYS A 280 -1.51 1.77 24.94
CA LYS A 280 -2.89 1.28 25.10
C LYS A 280 -3.94 2.20 24.49
N ASN A 281 -3.55 3.43 24.12
CA ASN A 281 -4.47 4.41 23.56
C ASN A 281 -4.80 4.07 22.10
N LEU A 282 -6.08 3.86 21.81
CA LEU A 282 -6.54 3.48 20.48
C LEU A 282 -6.24 4.54 19.42
N LEU A 283 -6.41 5.82 19.73
CA LEU A 283 -6.14 6.90 18.79
C LEU A 283 -4.66 7.00 18.45
N PHE A 284 -3.80 6.82 19.45
CA PHE A 284 -2.35 6.76 19.23
C PHE A 284 -2.00 5.61 18.28
N GLN A 285 -2.53 4.41 18.53
CA GLN A 285 -2.28 3.25 17.67
C GLN A 285 -2.80 3.45 16.23
N LEU A 286 -4.01 3.99 16.05
CA LEU A 286 -4.58 4.27 14.72
C LEU A 286 -3.80 5.35 13.97
N ARG A 287 -3.37 6.42 14.65
CA ARG A 287 -2.48 7.43 14.07
C ARG A 287 -1.12 6.84 13.70
N TYR A 288 -0.60 5.90 14.49
CA TYR A 288 0.64 5.22 14.18
C TYR A 288 0.50 4.29 12.96
N LEU A 289 -0.60 3.55 12.86
CA LEU A 289 -0.97 2.77 11.67
C LEU A 289 -1.08 3.66 10.44
N ALA A 290 -1.73 4.82 10.57
CA ALA A 290 -1.84 5.80 9.50
C ALA A 290 -0.47 6.34 9.06
N SER A 291 0.38 6.76 10.01
CA SER A 291 1.71 7.28 9.69
C SER A 291 2.60 6.23 9.03
N LEU A 292 2.58 4.98 9.51
CA LEU A 292 3.32 3.87 8.89
C LEU A 292 2.86 3.59 7.45
N SER A 293 1.55 3.60 7.21
CA SER A 293 0.99 3.37 5.86
C SER A 293 1.37 4.49 4.89
N ILE A 294 1.47 5.74 5.36
CA ILE A 294 1.97 6.83 4.52
C ILE A 294 3.49 6.72 4.33
N PHE A 295 4.23 6.46 5.41
CA PHE A 295 5.69 6.37 5.47
C PHE A 295 6.25 5.40 4.42
N VAL A 296 5.68 4.19 4.32
CA VAL A 296 6.18 3.15 3.41
C VAL A 296 6.13 3.57 1.93
N VAL A 297 5.25 4.50 1.57
CA VAL A 297 5.14 5.02 0.20
C VAL A 297 6.04 6.24 0.00
N ILE A 298 5.94 7.24 0.88
CA ILE A 298 6.63 8.52 0.68
C ILE A 298 8.16 8.42 0.85
N PHE A 299 8.65 7.34 1.47
CA PHE A 299 10.06 7.02 1.62
C PHE A 299 10.49 5.78 0.81
N SER A 300 9.76 5.43 -0.27
CA SER A 300 10.15 4.35 -1.19
C SER A 300 10.47 4.88 -2.58
N SER A 301 11.62 4.47 -3.12
CA SER A 301 11.98 4.71 -4.53
C SER A 301 11.11 3.91 -5.51
N SER A 302 10.44 2.86 -5.05
CA SER A 302 9.55 2.01 -5.87
C SER A 302 8.09 2.47 -5.83
N SER A 303 7.85 3.70 -5.37
CA SER A 303 6.52 4.28 -5.36
C SER A 303 6.17 4.87 -6.73
N GLU A 304 5.04 4.42 -7.26
CA GLU A 304 4.40 4.91 -8.48
C GLU A 304 2.96 5.35 -8.17
N SER A 305 2.27 5.94 -9.15
CA SER A 305 0.89 6.40 -8.98
C SER A 305 -0.07 5.37 -8.36
N PRO A 306 -0.15 4.10 -8.81
CA PRO A 306 -1.04 3.10 -8.21
C PRO A 306 -0.59 2.58 -6.83
N THR A 307 0.60 2.94 -6.33
CA THR A 307 1.08 2.63 -4.97
C THR A 307 0.42 3.53 -3.93
N PHE A 308 -0.06 4.71 -4.33
CA PHE A 308 -0.63 5.70 -3.41
C PHE A 308 -1.91 5.27 -2.69
N ILE A 309 -2.61 4.22 -3.13
CA ILE A 309 -3.70 3.63 -2.35
C ILE A 309 -3.25 3.25 -0.92
N ILE A 310 -1.99 2.86 -0.74
CA ILE A 310 -1.42 2.55 0.58
C ILE A 310 -1.35 3.81 1.45
N ALA A 311 -0.79 4.91 0.90
CA ALA A 311 -0.67 6.17 1.61
C ALA A 311 -2.04 6.83 1.86
N VAL A 312 -2.92 6.84 0.87
CA VAL A 312 -4.25 7.46 0.95
C VAL A 312 -5.17 6.69 1.92
N ALA A 313 -5.03 5.36 2.02
CA ALA A 313 -5.65 4.61 3.11
C ALA A 313 -5.13 5.04 4.49
N GLY A 314 -3.82 5.30 4.62
CA GLY A 314 -3.24 5.94 5.80
C GLY A 314 -3.83 7.33 6.08
N VAL A 315 -3.97 8.18 5.07
CA VAL A 315 -4.62 9.50 5.18
C VAL A 315 -6.08 9.37 5.65
N ALA A 316 -6.82 8.39 5.12
CA ALA A 316 -8.20 8.14 5.51
C ALA A 316 -8.31 7.71 6.98
N ILE A 317 -7.40 6.82 7.43
CA ILE A 317 -7.30 6.41 8.85
C ILE A 317 -6.91 7.61 9.73
N TRP A 318 -5.93 8.43 9.31
CA TRP A 318 -5.55 9.63 10.04
C TRP A 318 -6.73 10.61 10.17
N PHE A 319 -7.47 10.83 9.09
CA PHE A 319 -8.63 11.71 9.06
C PHE A 319 -9.67 11.28 10.09
N ILE A 320 -9.99 9.99 10.20
CA ILE A 320 -11.01 9.55 11.17
C ILE A 320 -10.59 9.69 12.65
N THR A 321 -9.30 9.89 12.92
CA THR A 321 -8.78 10.11 14.28
C THR A 321 -8.84 11.58 14.73
N GLN A 322 -9.35 12.48 13.89
CA GLN A 322 -9.42 13.90 14.22
C GLN A 322 -10.56 14.20 15.20
N ALA A 323 -10.37 15.22 16.02
CA ALA A 323 -11.40 15.71 16.94
C ALA A 323 -12.58 16.28 16.14
N HIS A 324 -13.78 16.24 16.74
CA HIS A 324 -14.97 16.87 16.16
C HIS A 324 -15.35 18.13 16.95
N PRO A 325 -15.66 19.27 16.29
CA PRO A 325 -15.65 19.49 14.84
C PRO A 325 -14.25 19.45 14.23
N VAL A 326 -14.16 18.93 13.01
CA VAL A 326 -12.89 18.83 12.27
C VAL A 326 -12.36 20.21 11.93
N GLU A 327 -11.11 20.47 12.30
CA GLU A 327 -10.46 21.75 12.09
C GLU A 327 -10.21 22.04 10.60
N ARG A 328 -10.15 23.34 10.24
CA ARG A 328 -9.98 23.79 8.85
C ARG A 328 -8.70 23.28 8.21
N TRP A 329 -7.60 23.24 8.95
CA TRP A 329 -6.31 22.80 8.41
C TRP A 329 -6.32 21.31 8.02
N VAL A 330 -7.07 20.46 8.75
CA VAL A 330 -7.29 19.05 8.40
C VAL A 330 -8.03 18.95 7.07
N TRP A 331 -9.11 19.72 6.89
CA TRP A 331 -9.85 19.77 5.64
C TRP A 331 -8.98 20.23 4.46
N MET A 332 -8.11 21.22 4.69
CA MET A 332 -7.17 21.69 3.67
C MET A 332 -6.17 20.59 3.27
N LEU A 333 -5.62 19.84 4.22
CA LEU A 333 -4.73 18.71 3.92
C LEU A 333 -5.46 17.59 3.18
N LEU A 334 -6.69 17.26 3.57
CA LEU A 334 -7.48 16.27 2.85
C LEU A 334 -7.78 16.74 1.42
N PHE A 335 -8.13 18.01 1.25
CA PHE A 335 -8.37 18.60 -0.06
C PHE A 335 -7.14 18.51 -0.96
N THR A 336 -5.94 18.84 -0.44
CA THR A 336 -4.71 18.73 -1.25
C THR A 336 -4.39 17.30 -1.61
N VAL A 337 -4.65 16.32 -0.74
CA VAL A 337 -4.52 14.89 -1.09
C VAL A 337 -5.48 14.53 -2.22
N VAL A 338 -6.77 14.86 -2.10
CA VAL A 338 -7.75 14.54 -3.15
C VAL A 338 -7.38 15.23 -4.47
N ALA A 339 -7.07 16.52 -4.45
CA ALA A 339 -6.81 17.30 -5.66
C ALA A 339 -5.47 16.93 -6.33
N PHE A 340 -4.40 16.83 -5.56
CA PHE A 340 -3.02 16.77 -6.08
C PHE A 340 -2.37 15.39 -5.96
N THR A 341 -2.89 14.51 -5.10
CA THR A 341 -2.48 13.10 -5.08
C THR A 341 -3.45 12.25 -5.88
N SER A 342 -4.73 12.20 -5.52
CA SER A 342 -5.70 11.26 -6.10
C SER A 342 -6.09 11.66 -7.53
N LEU A 343 -6.68 12.85 -7.69
CA LEU A 343 -7.22 13.30 -8.99
C LEU A 343 -6.13 13.62 -10.02
N SER A 344 -4.91 13.95 -9.58
CA SER A 344 -3.79 14.28 -10.49
C SER A 344 -3.35 13.11 -11.39
N ALA A 345 -3.72 11.88 -11.02
CA ALA A 345 -3.47 10.67 -11.81
C ALA A 345 -4.64 10.28 -12.73
N THR A 346 -5.71 11.08 -12.77
CA THR A 346 -6.95 10.77 -13.50
C THR A 346 -7.13 11.67 -14.73
N ASP A 347 -8.00 11.28 -15.65
CA ASP A 347 -8.30 12.06 -16.85
C ASP A 347 -8.99 13.41 -16.60
N ILE A 348 -9.27 13.77 -15.34
CA ILE A 348 -9.67 15.12 -14.97
C ILE A 348 -8.59 16.14 -15.32
N LEU A 349 -7.31 15.78 -15.19
CA LEU A 349 -6.20 16.63 -15.64
C LEU A 349 -5.75 16.22 -17.05
N PRO A 350 -5.39 17.18 -17.92
CA PRO A 350 -4.78 16.88 -19.22
C PRO A 350 -3.50 16.06 -19.08
N ALA A 351 -3.23 15.17 -20.05
CA ALA A 351 -2.10 14.25 -20.01
C ALA A 351 -0.74 14.93 -19.73
N TRP A 352 -0.47 16.08 -20.37
CA TRP A 352 0.78 16.83 -20.16
C TRP A 352 0.96 17.28 -18.70
N LEU A 353 -0.13 17.58 -17.99
CA LEU A 353 -0.08 18.02 -16.59
C LEU A 353 0.07 16.81 -15.66
N ARG A 354 -0.65 15.72 -15.92
CA ARG A 354 -0.50 14.45 -15.16
C ARG A 354 0.94 13.96 -15.18
N MET A 355 1.56 14.01 -16.35
CA MET A 355 2.96 13.64 -16.53
C MET A 355 3.88 14.50 -15.67
N LYS A 356 3.67 15.82 -15.59
CA LYS A 356 4.45 16.68 -14.69
C LYS A 356 4.27 16.29 -13.22
N PHE A 357 3.04 15.95 -12.78
CA PHE A 357 2.79 15.53 -11.40
C PHE A 357 3.56 14.25 -11.01
N ILE A 358 3.66 13.31 -11.94
CA ILE A 358 4.37 12.04 -11.73
C ILE A 358 5.88 12.26 -11.83
N VAL A 359 6.32 12.87 -12.92
CA VAL A 359 7.75 12.94 -13.24
C VAL A 359 8.49 13.90 -12.32
N TYR A 360 7.85 14.93 -11.76
CA TYR A 360 8.44 15.76 -10.68
C TYR A 360 8.09 15.25 -9.27
N SER A 361 7.42 14.10 -9.14
CA SER A 361 6.98 13.52 -7.87
C SER A 361 6.09 14.43 -7.01
N ILE A 362 5.48 15.46 -7.61
CA ILE A 362 4.57 16.41 -6.93
C ILE A 362 3.38 15.69 -6.31
N LYS A 363 2.92 14.59 -6.92
CA LYS A 363 1.84 13.72 -6.40
C LYS A 363 2.11 13.28 -4.94
N ALA A 364 3.36 13.12 -4.54
CA ALA A 364 3.74 12.68 -3.19
C ALA A 364 3.54 13.75 -2.10
N LEU A 365 3.69 15.03 -2.46
CA LEU A 365 3.79 16.13 -1.51
C LEU A 365 2.59 16.23 -0.53
N PRO A 366 1.32 16.12 -0.96
CA PRO A 366 0.19 16.19 -0.02
C PRO A 366 0.23 15.09 1.05
N CYS A 367 0.60 13.87 0.67
CA CYS A 367 0.75 12.78 1.63
C CYS A 367 1.93 13.02 2.59
N CYS A 368 3.03 13.62 2.13
CA CYS A 368 4.14 14.04 3.00
C CYS A 368 3.66 15.05 4.07
N LEU A 369 2.85 16.04 3.68
CA LEU A 369 2.31 17.02 4.61
C LEU A 369 1.39 16.37 5.67
N VAL A 370 0.53 15.43 5.25
CA VAL A 370 -0.28 14.65 6.18
C VAL A 370 0.59 13.80 7.10
N TRP A 371 1.66 13.19 6.60
CA TRP A 371 2.60 12.44 7.43
C TRP A 371 3.24 13.32 8.51
N PHE A 372 3.76 14.50 8.16
CA PHE A 372 4.29 15.45 9.15
C PHE A 372 3.25 15.88 10.18
N ALA A 373 2.01 16.16 9.75
CA ALA A 373 0.91 16.45 10.67
C ALA A 373 0.60 15.28 11.61
N CYS A 374 0.63 14.04 11.08
CA CYS A 374 0.42 12.84 11.87
C CYS A 374 1.55 12.61 12.88
N ILE A 375 2.81 12.81 12.49
CA ILE A 375 3.98 12.75 13.38
C ILE A 375 3.86 13.81 14.49
N TYR A 376 3.56 15.06 14.15
CA TYR A 376 3.32 16.14 15.11
C TYR A 376 2.24 15.75 16.14
N GLN A 377 1.12 15.20 15.68
CA GLN A 377 0.04 14.74 16.55
C GLN A 377 0.48 13.58 17.44
N LEU A 378 1.22 12.60 16.93
CA LEU A 378 1.74 11.48 17.72
C LEU A 378 2.66 11.95 18.85
N PHE A 379 3.44 13.01 18.64
CA PHE A 379 4.29 13.60 19.68
C PHE A 379 3.52 14.39 20.74
N LEU A 380 2.63 15.29 20.31
CA LEU A 380 2.14 16.36 21.19
C LEU A 380 0.72 16.15 21.68
N SER A 381 -0.11 15.37 21.00
CA SER A 381 -1.49 15.22 21.44
C SER A 381 -1.59 14.39 22.73
N GLU A 382 -2.31 14.92 23.72
CA GLU A 382 -2.86 14.13 24.81
C GLU A 382 -4.09 13.39 24.29
N THR A 383 -3.86 12.16 23.85
CA THR A 383 -4.88 11.33 23.19
C THR A 383 -6.01 10.87 24.13
N SER A 384 -5.97 11.22 25.42
CA SER A 384 -7.03 10.98 26.41
C SER A 384 -8.26 11.88 26.25
N GLU A 385 -8.16 13.01 25.53
CA GLU A 385 -9.22 14.03 25.48
C GLU A 385 -9.95 14.13 24.13
N ILE A 386 -9.52 13.36 23.13
CA ILE A 386 -10.07 13.49 21.77
C ILE A 386 -11.41 12.77 21.66
N LYS A 387 -12.49 13.55 21.66
CA LYS A 387 -13.82 13.10 21.25
C LYS A 387 -13.87 12.92 19.73
N SER A 388 -13.47 11.75 19.23
CA SER A 388 -13.74 11.38 17.83
C SER A 388 -15.22 11.04 17.67
N LEU A 389 -15.87 11.68 16.70
CA LEU A 389 -17.26 11.37 16.34
C LEU A 389 -17.37 9.95 15.77
N TRP A 390 -16.32 9.45 15.12
CA TRP A 390 -16.38 8.35 14.17
C TRP A 390 -15.86 7.02 14.70
N ILE A 391 -15.02 7.03 15.73
CA ILE A 391 -14.42 5.82 16.30
C ILE A 391 -15.33 5.22 17.38
N SER A 392 -15.43 3.89 17.42
CA SER A 392 -16.10 3.17 18.50
C SER A 392 -15.18 3.14 19.73
N GLN A 393 -15.68 3.57 20.89
CA GLN A 393 -14.91 3.57 22.14
C GLN A 393 -14.97 2.22 22.90
N GLU A 394 -15.46 1.17 22.24
CA GLU A 394 -15.61 -0.19 22.79
C GLU A 394 -14.31 -1.01 22.74
#